data_AF-A0ABD4TGR3-F1
#
_entry.id   AF-A0ABD4TGR3-F1
#
_cell.length_a   1.000
_cell.length_b   1.000
_cell.length_c   1.000
_cell.angle_alpha   90.00
_cell.angle_beta   90.00
_cell.angle_gamma   90.00
#
_symmetry.space_group_name_H-M   'P 1'
#
loop_
_entity.id
_entity.type
_entity.pdbx_description
1 polymer ?
#
loop_
_entity_poly.entity_id
_entity_poly.type
_entity_poly.pdbx_seq_one_letter_code
_entity_poly.pdbx_strand_id
1 'polypeptide(L)'
;MTNEKEGDYCTVCGGIRPDAIKIKTVLVDGKETGINQLELIVAGVRDLHLKDETAIRAELLKRAAVFNYIPTKKKEAYAEALMQEYRGTAE
;
A
#
# COMPACT_ATOMS: atom_id res chain seq x y z
N MET A 1 -33.96 -4.29 6.38
CA MET A 1 -33.01 -3.94 7.45
C MET A 1 -31.69 -4.57 7.08
N THR A 2 -30.81 -3.81 6.44
CA THR A 2 -29.46 -4.25 6.08
C THR A 2 -28.63 -4.29 7.34
N ASN A 3 -28.41 -5.49 7.88
CA ASN A 3 -27.44 -5.69 8.94
C ASN A 3 -26.06 -5.77 8.28
N GLU A 4 -25.52 -4.60 7.95
CA GLU A 4 -24.15 -4.40 7.53
C GLU A 4 -23.28 -4.77 8.74
N LYS A 5 -22.83 -6.02 8.79
CA LYS A 5 -21.81 -6.45 9.74
C LYS A 5 -20.52 -5.71 9.38
N GLU A 6 -20.32 -4.55 9.99
CA GLU A 6 -19.04 -3.87 10.03
C GLU A 6 -17.99 -4.90 10.49
N GLY A 7 -16.93 -5.12 9.70
CA GLY A 7 -15.68 -5.82 10.07
C GLY A 7 -15.68 -7.33 10.36
N ASP A 8 -14.62 -8.02 9.89
CA ASP A 8 -14.25 -9.36 10.37
C ASP A 8 -13.48 -9.23 11.71
N TYR A 9 -14.23 -9.23 12.81
CA TYR A 9 -13.71 -9.05 14.17
C TYR A 9 -13.46 -10.39 14.87
N CYS A 10 -12.39 -10.44 15.66
CA CYS A 10 -12.03 -11.55 16.52
C CYS A 10 -13.14 -11.78 17.57
N THR A 11 -13.70 -12.97 17.59
CA THR A 11 -14.78 -13.33 18.54
C THR A 11 -14.31 -13.44 19.99
N VAL A 12 -12.99 -13.46 20.23
CA VAL A 12 -12.40 -13.55 21.57
C VAL A 12 -12.15 -12.17 22.18
N CYS A 13 -11.54 -11.25 21.43
CA CYS A 13 -11.14 -9.93 21.97
C CYS A 13 -11.83 -8.73 21.30
N GLY A 14 -12.64 -8.95 20.27
CA GLY A 14 -13.32 -7.88 19.52
C GLY A 14 -12.40 -7.06 18.59
N GLY A 15 -11.10 -7.34 18.55
CA GLY A 15 -10.17 -6.67 17.62
C GLY A 15 -10.35 -7.14 16.17
N ILE A 16 -9.92 -6.34 15.18
CA ILE A 16 -9.90 -6.78 13.77
C ILE A 16 -9.00 -8.01 13.65
N ARG A 17 -9.44 -9.04 12.93
CA ARG A 17 -8.62 -10.25 12.81
C ARG A 17 -7.33 -9.99 12.00
N PRO A 18 -6.16 -10.49 12.46
CA PRO A 18 -4.88 -10.18 11.83
C PRO A 18 -4.73 -10.69 10.39
N ASP A 19 -5.45 -11.75 10.01
CA ASP A 19 -5.43 -12.35 8.67
C ASP A 19 -6.01 -11.43 7.59
N ALA A 20 -6.77 -10.39 7.97
CA ALA A 20 -7.21 -9.35 7.05
C ALA A 20 -6.13 -8.29 6.75
N ILE A 21 -5.07 -8.21 7.56
CA ILE A 21 -4.05 -7.16 7.49
C ILE A 21 -2.92 -7.61 6.54
N LYS A 22 -2.93 -7.08 5.31
CA LYS A 22 -1.90 -7.33 4.29
C LYS A 22 -0.81 -6.26 4.35
N ILE A 23 0.14 -6.41 5.28
CA ILE A 23 1.33 -5.55 5.38
C ILE A 23 2.52 -6.26 4.72
N LYS A 24 3.23 -5.54 3.83
CA LYS A 24 4.52 -5.97 3.26
C LYS A 24 5.61 -5.04 3.74
N THR A 25 6.80 -5.58 4.01
CA THR A 25 7.97 -4.77 4.36
C THR A 25 8.71 -4.36 3.09
N VAL A 26 9.01 -3.06 2.98
CA VAL A 26 9.85 -2.50 1.90
C VAL A 26 10.98 -1.68 2.53
N LEU A 27 12.05 -1.44 1.77
CA LEU A 27 13.15 -0.58 2.21
C LEU A 27 12.92 0.86 1.74
N VAL A 28 12.57 1.76 2.67
CA VAL A 28 12.51 3.20 2.41
C VAL A 28 13.78 3.82 2.97
N ASP A 29 14.65 4.34 2.09
CA ASP A 29 15.90 4.98 2.51
C ASP A 29 16.75 4.07 3.43
N GLY A 30 16.83 2.79 3.05
CA GLY A 30 17.53 1.74 3.81
C GLY A 30 16.85 1.29 5.09
N LYS A 31 15.64 1.77 5.40
CA LYS A 31 14.88 1.39 6.60
C LYS A 31 13.70 0.50 6.26
N GLU A 32 13.59 -0.63 6.96
CA GLU A 32 12.42 -1.50 6.88
C GLU A 32 11.16 -0.73 7.29
N THR A 33 10.20 -0.68 6.37
CA THR A 33 8.95 0.06 6.51
C THR A 33 7.81 -0.84 6.08
N GLY A 34 6.83 -1.02 6.97
CA GLY A 34 5.60 -1.74 6.64
C GLY A 34 4.69 -0.88 5.77
N ILE A 35 4.29 -1.39 4.61
CA ILE A 35 3.29 -0.80 3.73
C ILE A 35 2.05 -1.68 3.73
N ASN A 36 0.95 -1.12 4.23
CA ASN A 36 -0.37 -1.72 4.18
C ASN A 36 -0.92 -1.69 2.75
N GLN A 37 -1.53 -2.79 2.33
CA GLN A 37 -2.17 -2.95 1.01
C GLN A 37 -1.25 -2.78 -0.20
N LEU A 38 0.07 -3.05 -0.05
CA LEU A 38 1.05 -2.84 -1.13
C LEU A 38 0.66 -3.53 -2.45
N GLU A 39 0.28 -4.81 -2.39
CA GLU A 39 -0.11 -5.58 -3.58
C GLU A 39 -1.33 -4.98 -4.29
N LEU A 40 -2.34 -4.56 -3.51
CA LEU A 40 -3.54 -3.89 -4.04
C LEU A 40 -3.21 -2.54 -4.67
N ILE A 41 -2.31 -1.76 -4.04
CA ILE A 41 -1.83 -0.49 -4.57
C ILE A 41 -1.12 -0.71 -5.91
N VAL A 42 -0.15 -1.63 -5.97
CA VAL A 42 0.65 -1.91 -7.18
C VAL A 42 -0.23 -2.41 -8.32
N ALA A 43 -1.07 -3.41 -8.06
CA ALA A 43 -2.00 -3.95 -9.07
C ALA A 43 -2.92 -2.86 -9.61
N GLY A 44 -3.47 -2.02 -8.73
CA GLY A 44 -4.35 -0.94 -9.13
C GLY A 44 -3.66 0.17 -9.94
N VAL A 45 -2.35 0.40 -9.77
CA VAL A 45 -1.60 1.34 -10.61
C VAL A 45 -1.29 0.71 -11.98
N ARG A 46 -1.00 -0.59 -12.05
CA ARG A 46 -0.77 -1.30 -13.32
C ARG A 46 -1.98 -1.27 -14.24
N ASP A 47 -3.16 -1.45 -13.66
CA ASP A 47 -4.46 -1.43 -14.37
C ASP A 47 -4.74 -0.08 -15.06
N LEU A 48 -4.07 1.00 -14.65
CA LEU A 48 -4.16 2.30 -15.33
C LEU A 48 -3.33 2.38 -16.62
N HIS A 49 -2.44 1.41 -16.87
CA HIS A 49 -1.56 1.36 -18.04
C HIS A 49 -0.78 2.68 -18.28
N LEU A 50 -0.35 3.34 -17.20
CA LEU A 50 0.46 4.54 -17.27
C LEU A 50 1.82 4.23 -17.92
N LYS A 51 2.23 5.09 -18.86
CA LYS A 51 3.49 4.92 -19.62
C LYS A 51 4.65 5.76 -19.09
N ASP A 52 4.33 6.77 -18.31
CA ASP A 52 5.31 7.71 -17.75
C ASP A 52 5.63 7.35 -16.30
N GLU A 53 6.93 7.24 -15.99
CA GLU A 53 7.38 6.88 -14.65
C GLU A 53 7.00 7.94 -13.60
N THR A 54 7.01 9.22 -13.96
CA THR A 54 6.60 10.29 -13.04
C THR A 54 5.13 10.15 -12.66
N ALA A 55 4.27 9.86 -13.64
CA ALA A 55 2.86 9.57 -13.42
C ALA A 55 2.64 8.30 -12.56
N ILE A 56 3.41 7.23 -12.80
CA ILE A 56 3.35 6.00 -11.99
C ILE A 56 3.72 6.30 -10.54
N ARG A 57 4.85 6.98 -10.30
CA ARG A 57 5.31 7.35 -8.96
C ARG A 57 4.28 8.23 -8.23
N ALA A 58 3.69 9.19 -8.94
CA ALA A 58 2.67 10.08 -8.39
C ALA A 58 1.41 9.29 -7.96
N GLU A 59 0.94 8.36 -8.78
CA GLU A 59 -0.23 7.55 -8.45
C GLU A 59 0.05 6.53 -7.34
N LEU A 60 1.24 5.90 -7.33
CA LEU A 60 1.69 5.02 -6.24
C LEU A 60 1.68 5.77 -4.91
N LEU A 61 2.28 6.96 -4.85
CA LEU A 61 2.27 7.79 -3.65
C LEU A 61 0.86 8.17 -3.22
N LYS A 62 0.01 8.59 -4.18
CA LYS A 62 -1.37 8.99 -3.91
C LYS A 62 -2.16 7.86 -3.27
N ARG A 63 -2.07 6.64 -3.81
CA ARG A 63 -2.79 5.47 -3.28
C ARG A 63 -2.18 4.96 -1.97
N ALA A 64 -0.86 4.92 -1.87
CA ALA A 64 -0.19 4.51 -0.64
C ALA A 64 -0.53 5.43 0.54
N ALA A 65 -0.65 6.74 0.30
CA ALA A 65 -1.03 7.72 1.32
C ALA A 65 -2.46 7.56 1.86
N VAL A 66 -3.35 6.82 1.17
CA VAL A 66 -4.70 6.51 1.67
C VAL A 66 -4.65 5.54 2.85
N PHE A 67 -3.71 4.59 2.81
CA PHE A 67 -3.62 3.51 3.79
C PHE A 67 -2.44 3.66 4.75
N ASN A 68 -1.47 4.52 4.42
CA ASN A 68 -0.20 4.65 5.11
C ASN A 68 0.15 6.11 5.36
N TYR A 69 0.81 6.38 6.49
CA TYR A 69 1.38 7.70 6.72
C TYR A 69 2.69 7.87 5.93
N ILE A 70 2.73 8.87 5.04
CA ILE A 70 3.93 9.23 4.27
C ILE A 70 4.38 10.63 4.69
N PRO A 71 5.52 10.76 5.42
CA PRO A 71 6.04 12.06 5.80
C PRO A 71 6.39 12.90 4.57
N THR A 72 5.97 14.18 4.55
CA THR A 72 6.23 15.08 3.41
C THR A 72 7.72 15.16 3.03
N LYS A 73 8.61 15.16 4.04
CA LYS A 73 10.07 15.22 3.84
C LYS A 73 10.68 13.93 3.28
N LYS A 74 9.92 12.82 3.24
CA LYS A 74 10.37 11.51 2.76
C LYS A 74 9.60 11.04 1.52
N LYS A 75 8.76 11.89 0.91
CA LYS A 75 7.95 11.53 -0.26
C LYS A 75 8.77 10.90 -1.39
N GLU A 76 9.93 11.47 -1.71
CA GLU A 76 10.80 10.94 -2.78
C GLU A 76 11.35 9.56 -2.45
N ALA A 77 11.80 9.34 -1.21
CA ALA A 77 12.26 8.03 -0.75
C ALA A 77 11.15 6.98 -0.81
N TYR A 78 9.91 7.35 -0.43
CA TYR A 78 8.75 6.48 -0.59
C TYR A 78 8.41 6.22 -2.06
N ALA A 79 8.48 7.24 -2.92
CA ALA A 79 8.24 7.07 -4.35
C ALA A 79 9.22 6.08 -4.98
N GLU A 80 10.50 6.16 -4.60
CA GLU A 80 11.54 5.24 -5.05
C GLU A 80 11.28 3.81 -4.56
N ALA A 81 11.03 3.63 -3.26
CA ALA A 81 10.73 2.31 -2.71
C ALA A 81 9.50 1.67 -3.36
N LEU A 82 8.40 2.42 -3.50
CA LEU A 82 7.18 1.92 -4.14
C LEU A 82 7.40 1.62 -5.63
N MET A 83 8.23 2.40 -6.32
CA MET A 83 8.57 2.14 -7.73
C MET A 83 9.39 0.86 -7.88
N GLN A 84 10.28 0.56 -6.93
CA GLN A 84 11.03 -0.70 -6.92
C GLN A 84 10.09 -1.90 -6.78
N GLU A 85 9.11 -1.84 -5.87
CA GLU A 85 8.08 -2.87 -5.72
C GLU A 85 7.21 -2.99 -6.98
N TYR A 86 6.84 -1.86 -7.58
CA TYR A 86 6.08 -1.84 -8.83
C TYR A 86 6.82 -2.50 -9.98
N ARG A 87 8.16 -2.37 -10.06
CA ARG A 87 8.97 -3.03 -11.09
C ARG A 87 9.27 -4.50 -10.76
N GLY A 88 9.52 -4.79 -9.49
CA GLY A 88 9.96 -6.11 -9.01
C GLY A 88 8.87 -7.17 -8.97
N THR A 89 7.60 -6.75 -8.88
CA THR A 89 6.46 -7.68 -8.86
C THR A 89 6.12 -8.17 -10.28
N ALA A 90 7.00 -8.81 -11.05
CA ALA A 90 6.61 -9.29 -12.39
C ALA A 90 5.33 -10.17 -12.31
N GLU A 91 4.34 -9.94 -13.18
CA GLU A 91 3.15 -10.81 -13.31
C GLU A 91 3.54 -12.21 -13.78
#